data_AF-A0A534NGK9-F1
#
_entry.id   AF-A0A534NGK9-F1
#
_cell.length_a   1.000
_cell.length_b   1.000
_cell.length_c   1.000
_cell.angle_alpha   90.00
_cell.angle_beta   90.00
_cell.angle_gamma   90.00
#
_symmetry.space_group_name_H-M   'P 1'
#
loop_
_entity.id
_entity.type
_entity.pdbx_description
1 polymer ?
#
loop_
_entity_poly.entity_id
_entity_poly.type
_entity_poly.pdbx_seq_one_letter_code
_entity_poly.pdbx_strand_id
1 'polypeptide(L)'
;MHEALIGIESLRSFRRFMIRPEFRKALEGQQQILALLWTFFFCGIFVYLWLTEFVLRSSGFSAGSSVAETVRIVLWLLALIDLGTFVWWRKRFLTQEAILGGSKKYTTLQVLQEHKTPIEERAAQVASSYVTSKIVGFAILEATAVYGFVLALIGGYIRDQYLFSLASGVLLLFEFPSKAFLEKILRKIEAPG
;
A
#
# COMPACT_ATOMS: atom_id res chain seq x y z
N MET A 1 24.98 17.57 45.54
CA MET A 1 25.58 16.65 44.54
C MET A 1 24.61 15.59 44.04
N HIS A 2 23.71 15.06 44.87
CA HIS A 2 22.74 14.02 44.48
C HIS A 2 21.68 14.48 43.45
N GLU A 3 21.21 15.74 43.49
CA GLU A 3 20.21 16.25 42.55
C GLU A 3 20.74 16.45 41.11
N ALA A 4 22.04 16.77 40.96
CA ALA A 4 22.65 16.93 39.65
C ALA A 4 22.77 15.60 38.89
N LEU A 5 22.92 14.48 39.62
CA LEU A 5 22.95 13.13 39.05
C LEU A 5 21.56 12.68 38.55
N ILE A 6 20.50 13.03 39.27
CA ILE A 6 19.11 12.72 38.91
C ILE A 6 18.70 13.45 37.61
N GLY A 7 19.12 14.71 37.44
CA GLY A 7 18.87 15.46 36.20
C GLY A 7 19.58 14.89 34.97
N ILE A 8 20.81 14.37 35.13
CA ILE A 8 21.58 13.79 34.03
C ILE A 8 21.03 12.42 33.61
N GLU A 9 20.57 11.60 34.56
CA GLU A 9 19.90 10.33 34.25
C GLU A 9 18.54 10.54 33.58
N SER A 10 17.76 11.54 34.03
CA SER A 10 16.50 11.94 33.42
C SER A 10 16.68 12.35 31.95
N LEU A 11 17.67 13.21 31.65
CA LEU A 11 17.97 13.63 30.28
C LEU A 11 18.51 12.48 29.41
N ARG A 12 19.29 11.57 29.99
CA ARG A 12 19.82 10.39 29.29
C ARG A 12 18.75 9.31 29.05
N SER A 13 17.73 9.25 29.92
CA SER A 13 16.52 8.46 29.73
C SER A 13 15.66 9.06 28.61
N PHE A 14 15.35 10.35 28.66
CA PHE A 14 14.56 11.05 27.62
C PHE A 14 15.17 10.92 26.23
N ARG A 15 16.50 11.04 26.11
CA ARG A 15 17.21 10.89 24.83
C ARG A 15 17.15 9.46 24.27
N ARG A 16 16.89 8.44 25.10
CA ARG A 16 16.63 7.05 24.62
C ARG A 16 15.23 6.87 24.04
N PHE A 17 14.26 7.74 24.37
CA PHE A 17 12.88 7.66 23.89
C PHE A 17 12.62 8.43 22.58
N MET A 18 13.55 9.29 22.15
CA MET A 18 13.40 10.05 20.92
C MET A 18 14.02 9.31 19.72
N ILE A 19 13.24 9.22 18.64
CA ILE A 19 13.72 8.74 17.35
C ILE A 19 14.73 9.74 16.78
N ARG A 20 15.89 9.26 16.31
CA ARG A 20 16.89 10.14 15.71
C ARG A 20 16.35 10.82 14.44
N PRO A 21 16.73 12.09 14.18
CA PRO A 21 16.27 12.80 12.97
C PRO A 21 16.73 12.11 11.67
N GLU A 22 17.88 11.42 11.69
CA GLU A 22 18.36 10.61 10.56
C GLU A 22 17.40 9.46 10.24
N PHE A 23 16.90 8.77 11.26
CA PHE A 23 15.96 7.67 11.10
C PHE A 23 14.59 8.19 10.63
N ARG A 24 14.14 9.35 11.13
CA ARG A 24 12.94 10.01 10.62
C ARG A 24 13.07 10.34 9.13
N LYS A 25 14.21 10.86 8.67
CA LYS A 25 14.47 11.10 7.25
C LYS A 25 14.41 9.80 6.42
N ALA A 26 14.94 8.69 6.94
CA ALA A 26 14.86 7.40 6.26
C ALA A 26 13.40 6.91 6.11
N LEU A 27 12.58 7.08 7.15
CA LEU A 27 11.14 6.78 7.11
C LEU A 27 10.38 7.66 6.09
N GLU A 28 10.70 8.96 6.04
CA GLU A 28 10.15 9.87 5.02
C GLU A 28 10.53 9.44 3.60
N GLY A 29 11.77 8.96 3.40
CA GLY A 29 12.23 8.41 2.13
C GLY A 29 11.42 7.18 1.68
N GLN A 30 11.11 6.26 2.60
CA GLN A 30 10.24 5.12 2.28
C GLN A 30 8.84 5.54 1.87
N GLN A 31 8.32 6.58 2.51
CA GLN A 31 7.01 7.11 2.14
C GLN A 31 7.02 7.76 0.75
N GLN A 32 8.09 8.44 0.37
CA GLN A 32 8.24 8.97 -0.99
C GLN A 32 8.25 7.84 -2.02
N ILE A 33 8.99 6.75 -1.74
CA ILE A 33 9.00 5.55 -2.58
C ILE A 33 7.58 4.96 -2.70
N LEU A 34 6.85 4.87 -1.60
CA LEU A 34 5.48 4.36 -1.61
C LEU A 34 4.53 5.25 -2.42
N ALA A 35 4.67 6.57 -2.35
CA ALA A 35 3.90 7.51 -3.17
C ALA A 35 4.25 7.43 -4.66
N LEU A 36 5.53 7.24 -4.98
CA LEU A 36 5.97 7.03 -6.35
C LEU A 36 5.40 5.72 -6.92
N LEU A 37 5.44 4.65 -6.13
CA LEU A 37 4.87 3.37 -6.52
C LEU A 37 3.33 3.48 -6.70
N TRP A 38 2.64 4.12 -5.77
CA TRP A 38 1.21 4.42 -5.91
C TRP A 38 0.90 5.19 -7.20
N THR A 39 1.73 6.18 -7.54
CA THR A 39 1.58 6.95 -8.78
C THR A 39 1.76 6.05 -10.00
N PHE A 40 2.72 5.13 -9.98
CA PHE A 40 2.92 4.16 -11.06
C PHE A 40 1.69 3.26 -11.26
N PHE A 41 1.15 2.68 -10.19
CA PHE A 41 -0.09 1.88 -10.22
C PHE A 41 -1.28 2.70 -10.75
N PHE A 42 -1.44 3.94 -10.28
CA PHE A 42 -2.53 4.82 -10.71
C PHE A 42 -2.41 5.21 -12.20
N CYS A 43 -1.19 5.55 -12.65
CA CYS A 43 -0.90 5.81 -14.07
C CYS A 43 -1.12 4.56 -14.93
N GLY A 44 -0.82 3.37 -14.42
CA GLY A 44 -1.04 2.09 -15.10
C GLY A 44 -2.49 1.91 -15.57
N ILE A 45 -3.47 2.35 -14.77
CA ILE A 45 -4.89 2.32 -15.15
C ILE A 45 -5.15 3.11 -16.43
N PHE A 46 -4.57 4.31 -16.57
CA PHE A 46 -4.71 5.12 -17.79
C PHE A 46 -4.04 4.46 -18.98
N VAL A 47 -2.89 3.82 -18.77
CA VAL A 47 -2.19 3.06 -19.82
C VAL A 47 -3.08 1.91 -20.32
N TYR A 48 -3.76 1.18 -19.42
CA TYR A 48 -4.68 0.13 -19.83
C TYR A 48 -5.84 0.66 -20.67
N LEU A 49 -6.47 1.76 -20.24
CA LEU A 49 -7.55 2.39 -21.01
C LEU A 49 -7.07 2.84 -22.39
N TRP A 50 -5.90 3.48 -22.46
CA TRP A 50 -5.32 3.95 -23.71
C TRP A 50 -4.94 2.81 -24.65
N LEU A 51 -4.33 1.74 -24.13
CA LEU A 51 -3.97 0.55 -24.90
C LEU A 51 -5.20 -0.17 -25.45
N THR A 52 -6.27 -0.30 -24.66
CA THR A 52 -7.53 -0.90 -25.13
C THR A 52 -8.08 -0.14 -26.33
N GLU A 53 -8.16 1.19 -26.25
CA GLU A 53 -8.62 2.03 -27.37
C GLU A 53 -7.72 1.89 -28.60
N PHE A 54 -6.40 1.87 -28.41
CA PHE A 54 -5.44 1.73 -29.50
C PHE A 54 -5.55 0.36 -30.21
N VAL A 55 -5.66 -0.72 -29.45
CA VAL A 55 -5.76 -2.09 -29.98
C VAL A 55 -7.11 -2.33 -30.64
N LEU A 56 -8.22 -1.89 -30.03
CA LEU A 56 -9.57 -2.09 -30.60
C LEU A 56 -9.81 -1.26 -31.87
N ARG A 57 -9.15 -0.11 -32.02
CA ARG A 57 -9.18 0.65 -33.28
C ARG A 57 -8.38 0.01 -34.39
N SER A 58 -7.32 -0.71 -34.07
CA SER A 58 -6.39 -1.29 -35.05
C SER A 58 -6.69 -2.74 -35.42
N SER A 59 -7.42 -3.47 -34.58
CA SER A 59 -7.68 -4.90 -34.77
C SER A 59 -9.18 -5.22 -34.71
N GLY A 60 -9.68 -5.95 -35.71
CA GLY A 60 -11.00 -6.60 -35.64
C GLY A 60 -10.97 -7.86 -34.77
N PHE A 61 -10.21 -7.83 -33.67
CA PHE A 61 -9.98 -9.00 -32.82
C PHE A 61 -11.21 -9.24 -31.95
N SER A 62 -12.03 -10.22 -32.32
CA SER A 62 -13.08 -10.76 -31.46
C SER A 62 -12.80 -12.24 -31.25
N ALA A 63 -12.50 -12.65 -30.01
CA ALA A 63 -12.57 -14.07 -29.67
C ALA A 63 -14.01 -14.57 -29.84
N GLY A 64 -14.20 -15.86 -30.09
CA GLY A 64 -15.54 -16.44 -30.22
C GLY A 64 -16.42 -16.10 -28.99
N SER A 65 -17.66 -15.69 -29.24
CA SER A 65 -18.57 -15.13 -28.22
C SER A 65 -18.74 -16.01 -26.98
N SER A 66 -18.72 -17.34 -27.13
CA SER A 66 -18.82 -18.29 -26.03
C SER A 66 -17.62 -18.25 -25.07
N VAL A 67 -16.40 -18.14 -25.62
CA VAL A 67 -15.17 -18.05 -24.81
C VAL A 67 -15.13 -16.71 -24.08
N ALA A 68 -15.45 -15.62 -24.79
CA ALA A 68 -15.47 -14.28 -24.22
C ALA A 68 -16.44 -14.17 -23.04
N GLU A 69 -17.63 -14.76 -23.13
CA GLU A 69 -18.61 -14.76 -22.04
C GLU A 69 -18.16 -15.59 -20.84
N THR A 70 -17.56 -16.75 -21.08
CA THR A 70 -17.00 -17.58 -19.99
C THR A 70 -15.89 -16.83 -19.24
N VAL A 71 -14.97 -16.20 -19.98
CA VAL A 71 -13.91 -15.36 -19.40
C VAL A 71 -14.50 -14.20 -18.60
N ARG A 72 -15.56 -13.57 -19.11
CA ARG A 72 -16.30 -12.51 -18.41
C ARG A 72 -16.80 -12.93 -17.05
N ILE A 73 -17.49 -14.06 -16.96
CA ILE A 73 -18.02 -14.57 -15.69
C ILE A 73 -16.88 -14.85 -14.70
N VAL A 74 -15.80 -15.50 -15.16
CA VAL A 74 -14.66 -15.85 -14.31
C VAL A 74 -13.95 -14.59 -13.79
N LEU A 75 -13.69 -13.60 -14.65
CA LEU A 75 -13.00 -12.38 -14.25
C LEU A 75 -13.85 -11.52 -13.30
N TRP A 76 -15.18 -11.51 -13.47
CA TRP A 76 -16.08 -10.88 -12.51
C TRP A 76 -16.05 -11.55 -11.13
N LEU A 77 -16.07 -12.89 -11.09
CA LEU A 77 -15.94 -13.62 -9.83
C LEU A 77 -14.59 -13.33 -9.15
N LEU A 78 -13.49 -13.31 -9.91
CA LEU A 78 -12.17 -12.95 -9.38
C LEU A 78 -12.15 -11.52 -8.84
N ALA A 79 -12.74 -10.56 -9.55
CA ALA A 79 -12.83 -9.18 -9.07
C ALA A 79 -13.61 -9.06 -7.75
N LEU A 80 -14.69 -9.83 -7.58
CA LEU A 80 -15.43 -9.87 -6.31
C LEU A 80 -14.61 -10.49 -5.18
N ILE A 81 -13.86 -11.56 -5.47
CA ILE A 81 -12.93 -12.18 -4.51
C ILE A 81 -11.83 -11.20 -4.11
N ASP A 82 -11.25 -10.48 -5.07
CA ASP A 82 -10.22 -9.48 -4.81
C ASP A 82 -10.75 -8.30 -4.00
N LEU A 83 -11.96 -7.82 -4.29
CA LEU A 83 -12.60 -6.76 -3.51
C LEU A 83 -12.86 -7.21 -2.07
N GLY A 84 -13.39 -8.43 -1.89
CA GLY A 84 -13.58 -9.03 -0.57
C GLY A 84 -12.26 -9.20 0.19
N THR A 85 -11.23 -9.68 -0.50
CA THR A 85 -9.87 -9.84 0.02
C THR A 85 -9.28 -8.50 0.41
N PHE A 86 -9.46 -7.46 -0.40
CA PHE A 86 -9.00 -6.11 -0.13
C PHE A 86 -9.69 -5.51 1.11
N VAL A 87 -11.02 -5.62 1.21
CA VAL A 87 -11.77 -5.13 2.39
C VAL A 87 -11.32 -5.87 3.66
N TRP A 88 -11.18 -7.19 3.59
CA TRP A 88 -10.68 -8.01 4.69
C TRP A 88 -9.24 -7.62 5.06
N TRP A 89 -8.36 -7.47 4.08
CA TRP A 89 -6.96 -7.10 4.24
C TRP A 89 -6.83 -5.72 4.90
N ARG A 90 -7.59 -4.73 4.39
CA ARG A 90 -7.65 -3.38 4.95
C ARG A 90 -8.07 -3.40 6.42
N LYS A 91 -9.10 -4.17 6.77
CA LYS A 91 -9.54 -4.31 8.16
C LYS A 91 -8.47 -4.99 9.02
N ARG A 92 -7.79 -6.01 8.48
CA ARG A 92 -6.88 -6.87 9.23
C ARG A 92 -5.48 -6.31 9.44
N PHE A 93 -4.96 -5.53 8.48
CA PHE A 93 -3.55 -5.10 8.44
C PHE A 93 -3.35 -3.58 8.42
N LEU A 94 -4.35 -2.79 7.99
CA LEU A 94 -4.21 -1.31 7.93
C LEU A 94 -4.80 -0.60 9.17
N THR A 95 -5.33 -1.34 10.15
CA THR A 95 -5.82 -0.78 11.41
C THR A 95 -4.66 -0.48 12.37
N GLN A 96 -4.72 0.65 13.08
CA GLN A 96 -3.64 1.06 14.00
C GLN A 96 -3.34 0.02 15.07
N GLU A 97 -4.37 -0.67 15.57
CA GLU A 97 -4.23 -1.74 16.57
C GLU A 97 -3.52 -2.97 15.99
N ALA A 98 -3.80 -3.34 14.74
CA ALA A 98 -3.13 -4.45 14.08
C ALA A 98 -1.67 -4.13 13.78
N ILE A 99 -1.36 -2.89 13.39
CA ILE A 99 0.01 -2.44 13.13
C ILE A 99 0.82 -2.37 14.44
N LEU A 100 0.22 -1.90 15.54
CA LEU A 100 0.92 -1.73 16.82
C LEU A 100 1.00 -3.03 17.65
N GLY A 101 0.00 -3.90 17.55
CA GLY A 101 -0.09 -5.18 18.27
C GLY A 101 0.44 -6.37 17.48
N GLY A 102 0.53 -6.26 16.14
CA GLY A 102 0.93 -7.31 15.23
C GLY A 102 2.35 -7.13 14.68
N SER A 103 3.33 -6.94 15.56
CA SER A 103 4.76 -7.04 15.26
C SER A 103 5.15 -8.46 14.83
N LYS A 104 4.54 -8.97 13.75
CA LYS A 104 5.08 -10.12 13.02
C LYS A 104 6.40 -9.67 12.42
N LYS A 105 7.43 -10.51 12.55
CA LYS A 105 8.77 -10.32 12.01
C LYS A 105 8.72 -10.20 10.48
N TYR A 106 8.29 -9.06 9.95
CA TYR A 106 8.57 -8.71 8.56
C TYR A 106 10.05 -8.36 8.51
N THR A 107 10.75 -8.90 7.52
CA THR A 107 12.17 -8.60 7.28
C THR A 107 12.30 -7.08 7.24
N THR A 108 13.00 -6.51 8.22
CA THR A 108 13.20 -5.08 8.28
C THR A 108 13.87 -4.67 6.98
N LEU A 109 13.25 -3.75 6.24
CA LEU A 109 13.80 -3.23 4.99
C LEU A 109 15.26 -2.86 5.23
N GLN A 110 16.19 -3.28 4.37
CA GLN A 110 17.63 -3.05 4.57
C GLN A 110 17.95 -1.58 4.88
N VAL A 111 17.18 -0.67 4.29
CA VAL A 111 17.28 0.79 4.48
C VAL A 111 16.99 1.23 5.93
N LEU A 112 16.29 0.42 6.73
CA LEU A 112 15.99 0.70 8.13
C LEU A 112 16.84 -0.11 9.11
N GLN A 113 17.71 -1.02 8.65
CA GLN A 113 18.44 -1.95 9.53
C GLN A 113 19.42 -1.27 10.52
N GLU A 114 19.76 0.00 10.32
CA GLU A 114 20.66 0.79 11.18
C GLU A 114 20.02 1.35 12.47
N HIS A 115 19.08 0.62 13.06
CA HIS A 115 18.49 0.99 14.35
C HIS A 115 19.53 0.89 15.48
N LYS A 116 19.58 1.90 16.34
CA LYS A 116 20.45 1.90 17.54
C LYS A 116 19.67 1.74 18.84
N THR A 117 18.35 1.93 18.82
CA THR A 117 17.49 1.86 20.00
C THR A 117 16.32 0.88 19.80
N PRO A 118 15.78 0.29 20.88
CA PRO A 118 14.60 -0.59 20.80
C PRO A 118 13.36 0.09 20.20
N ILE A 119 13.27 1.42 20.35
CA ILE A 119 12.16 2.23 19.83
C ILE A 119 12.29 2.43 18.32
N GLU A 120 13.52 2.66 17.82
CA GLU A 120 13.79 2.70 16.39
C GLU A 120 13.52 1.35 15.72
N GLU A 121 13.89 0.23 16.37
CA GLU A 121 13.58 -1.11 15.87
C GLU A 121 12.06 -1.33 15.73
N ARG A 122 11.30 -0.96 16.77
CA ARG A 122 9.83 -1.06 16.73
C ARG A 122 9.23 -0.15 15.65
N ALA A 123 9.72 1.07 15.52
CA ALA A 123 9.29 2.01 14.49
C ALA A 123 9.59 1.49 13.08
N ALA A 124 10.76 0.87 12.86
CA ALA A 124 11.11 0.26 11.58
C ALA A 124 10.23 -0.93 11.22
N GLN A 125 9.97 -1.82 12.17
CA GLN A 125 9.10 -2.98 11.95
C GLN A 125 7.69 -2.54 11.58
N VAL A 126 7.15 -1.55 12.30
CA VAL A 126 5.84 -0.95 12.03
C VAL A 126 5.80 -0.30 10.64
N ALA A 127 6.80 0.52 10.30
CA ALA A 127 6.88 1.18 9.00
C ALA A 127 7.01 0.17 7.85
N SER A 128 7.88 -0.84 7.99
CA SER A 128 8.07 -1.91 7.01
C SER A 128 6.78 -2.71 6.79
N SER A 129 6.09 -3.06 7.88
CA SER A 129 4.80 -3.76 7.81
C SER A 129 3.72 -2.91 7.13
N TYR A 130 3.67 -1.62 7.43
CA TYR A 130 2.75 -0.68 6.79
C TYR A 130 3.02 -0.53 5.29
N VAL A 131 4.27 -0.27 4.90
CA VAL A 131 4.69 -0.12 3.50
C VAL A 131 4.35 -1.39 2.72
N THR A 132 4.76 -2.56 3.23
CA THR A 132 4.48 -3.85 2.60
C THR A 132 2.98 -4.08 2.44
N SER A 133 2.18 -3.80 3.49
CA SER A 133 0.73 -3.99 3.44
C SER A 133 0.05 -3.06 2.44
N LYS A 134 0.57 -1.84 2.26
CA LYS A 134 0.10 -0.89 1.24
C LYS A 134 0.43 -1.34 -0.17
N ILE A 135 1.65 -1.82 -0.41
CA ILE A 135 2.06 -2.35 -1.72
C ILE A 135 1.16 -3.52 -2.13
N VAL A 136 0.90 -4.46 -1.22
CA VAL A 136 -0.04 -5.57 -1.46
C VAL A 136 -1.44 -5.05 -1.80
N GLY A 137 -1.92 -4.04 -1.06
CA GLY A 137 -3.19 -3.38 -1.35
C GLY A 137 -3.23 -2.78 -2.76
N PHE A 138 -2.18 -2.07 -3.18
CA PHE A 138 -2.11 -1.49 -4.51
C PHE A 138 -2.14 -2.56 -5.61
N ALA A 139 -1.43 -3.66 -5.43
CA ALA A 139 -1.40 -4.77 -6.38
C ALA A 139 -2.78 -5.44 -6.55
N ILE A 140 -3.52 -5.67 -5.45
CA ILE A 140 -4.88 -6.23 -5.52
C ILE A 140 -5.81 -5.28 -6.29
N LEU A 141 -5.71 -3.97 -6.03
CA LEU A 141 -6.53 -2.99 -6.73
C LEU A 141 -6.17 -2.89 -8.21
N GLU A 142 -4.89 -2.91 -8.57
CA GLU A 142 -4.45 -2.91 -9.97
C GLU A 142 -4.91 -4.17 -10.71
N ALA A 143 -4.85 -5.34 -10.08
CA ALA A 143 -5.33 -6.59 -10.67
C ALA A 143 -6.79 -6.48 -11.14
N THR A 144 -7.63 -5.79 -10.37
CA THR A 144 -9.01 -5.50 -10.77
C THR A 144 -9.08 -4.72 -12.08
N ALA A 145 -8.25 -3.68 -12.27
CA ALA A 145 -8.19 -2.94 -13.54
C ALA A 145 -7.64 -3.79 -14.69
N VAL A 146 -6.67 -4.68 -14.41
CA VAL A 146 -6.15 -5.64 -15.40
C VAL A 146 -7.24 -6.60 -15.87
N TYR A 147 -8.15 -7.03 -14.99
CA TYR A 147 -9.28 -7.87 -15.41
C TYR A 147 -10.18 -7.17 -16.42
N GLY A 148 -10.51 -5.90 -16.17
CA GLY A 148 -11.22 -5.08 -17.15
C GLY A 148 -10.48 -4.99 -18.48
N PHE A 149 -9.16 -4.80 -18.42
CA PHE A 149 -8.32 -4.68 -19.61
C PHE A 149 -8.38 -5.94 -20.46
N VAL A 150 -8.23 -7.10 -19.83
CA VAL A 150 -8.34 -8.41 -20.48
C VAL A 150 -9.73 -8.61 -21.10
N LEU A 151 -10.81 -8.19 -20.42
CA LEU A 151 -12.17 -8.31 -20.96
C LEU A 151 -12.40 -7.46 -22.20
N ALA A 152 -11.86 -6.25 -22.23
CA ALA A 152 -11.96 -5.42 -23.41
C ALA A 152 -11.15 -5.99 -24.59
N LEU A 153 -9.98 -6.57 -24.34
CA LEU A 153 -9.17 -7.18 -25.40
C LEU A 153 -9.78 -8.47 -25.98
N ILE A 154 -10.37 -9.33 -25.14
CA ILE A 154 -10.87 -10.64 -25.59
C ILE A 154 -12.27 -10.54 -26.18
N GLY A 155 -13.16 -9.79 -25.52
CA GLY A 155 -14.59 -9.76 -25.82
C GLY A 155 -15.12 -8.41 -26.29
N GLY A 156 -14.27 -7.38 -26.40
CA GLY A 156 -14.73 -6.02 -26.73
C GLY A 156 -15.61 -5.40 -25.64
N TYR A 157 -15.55 -5.92 -24.40
CA TYR A 157 -16.37 -5.44 -23.27
C TYR A 157 -15.83 -4.12 -22.69
N ILE A 158 -15.86 -3.05 -23.49
CA ILE A 158 -15.34 -1.72 -23.12
C ILE A 158 -16.03 -1.18 -21.85
N ARG A 159 -17.32 -1.45 -21.66
CA ARG A 159 -18.06 -1.03 -20.46
C ARG A 159 -17.49 -1.67 -19.18
N ASP A 160 -17.17 -2.95 -19.24
CA ASP A 160 -16.60 -3.68 -18.10
C ASP A 160 -15.20 -3.13 -17.78
N GLN A 161 -14.40 -2.82 -18.80
CA GLN A 161 -13.09 -2.17 -18.63
C GLN A 161 -13.19 -0.83 -17.92
N TYR A 162 -14.13 0.03 -18.33
CA TYR A 162 -14.34 1.30 -17.63
C TYR A 162 -14.81 1.10 -16.19
N LEU A 163 -15.69 0.15 -15.94
CA LEU A 163 -16.20 -0.12 -14.60
C LEU A 163 -15.08 -0.58 -13.66
N PHE A 164 -14.27 -1.55 -14.08
CA PHE A 164 -13.16 -2.07 -13.29
C PHE A 164 -12.05 -1.03 -13.11
N SER A 165 -11.71 -0.28 -14.16
CA SER A 165 -10.72 0.81 -14.10
C SER A 165 -11.17 1.93 -13.17
N LEU A 166 -12.45 2.33 -13.23
CA LEU A 166 -13.02 3.34 -12.34
C LEU A 166 -13.03 2.87 -10.89
N ALA A 167 -13.49 1.63 -10.65
CA ALA A 167 -13.52 1.06 -9.30
C ALA A 167 -12.11 0.98 -8.70
N SER A 168 -11.15 0.45 -9.46
CA SER A 168 -9.74 0.38 -9.07
C SER A 168 -9.16 1.77 -8.80
N GLY A 169 -9.38 2.73 -9.69
CA GLY A 169 -8.88 4.10 -9.55
C GLY A 169 -9.45 4.80 -8.31
N VAL A 170 -10.75 4.68 -8.06
CA VAL A 170 -11.41 5.22 -6.87
C VAL A 170 -10.84 4.58 -5.59
N LEU A 171 -10.68 3.25 -5.57
CA LEU A 171 -10.10 2.56 -4.41
C LEU A 171 -8.63 2.93 -4.18
N LEU A 172 -7.84 3.10 -5.25
CA LEU A 172 -6.46 3.58 -5.13
C LEU A 172 -6.39 5.00 -4.58
N LEU A 173 -7.28 5.90 -5.01
CA LEU A 173 -7.38 7.26 -4.44
C LEU A 173 -7.66 7.22 -2.93
N PHE A 174 -8.54 6.33 -2.47
CA PHE A 174 -8.79 6.16 -1.05
C PHE A 174 -7.59 5.58 -0.28
N GLU A 175 -6.75 4.80 -0.94
CA GLU A 175 -5.57 4.18 -0.32
C GLU A 175 -4.29 5.04 -0.39
N PHE A 176 -4.42 6.32 -0.79
CA PHE A 176 -3.30 7.25 -0.91
C PHE A 176 -2.35 7.24 0.32
N PRO A 177 -1.02 7.12 0.12
CA PRO A 177 -0.06 7.03 1.20
C PRO A 177 0.17 8.40 1.90
N SER A 178 -0.72 8.74 2.82
CA SER A 178 -0.67 10.02 3.57
C SER A 178 0.44 10.08 4.64
N LYS A 179 1.16 11.20 4.69
CA LYS A 179 2.24 11.48 5.67
C LYS A 179 1.71 11.57 7.10
N ALA A 180 0.51 12.12 7.24
CA ALA A 180 -0.13 12.31 8.52
C ALA A 180 -0.35 10.98 9.28
N PHE A 181 -0.58 9.88 8.57
CA PHE A 181 -0.80 8.58 9.21
C PHE A 181 0.48 8.03 9.85
N LEU A 182 1.61 8.09 9.11
CA LEU A 182 2.91 7.66 9.62
C LEU A 182 3.34 8.52 10.81
N GLU A 183 3.21 9.84 10.70
CA GLU A 183 3.50 10.75 11.81
C GLU A 183 2.66 10.44 13.06
N LYS A 184 1.37 10.15 12.89
CA LYS A 184 0.48 9.78 13.99
C LYS A 184 0.92 8.47 14.66
N ILE A 185 1.40 7.50 13.89
CA ILE A 185 1.95 6.25 14.42
C ILE A 185 3.25 6.52 15.17
N LEU A 186 4.18 7.28 14.58
CA LEU A 186 5.47 7.60 15.20
C LEU A 186 5.29 8.37 16.50
N ARG A 187 4.41 9.38 16.54
CA ARG A 187 4.08 10.11 17.78
C ARG A 187 3.52 9.19 18.86
N LYS A 188 2.74 8.17 18.49
CA LYS A 188 2.18 7.19 19.44
C LYS A 188 3.24 6.21 19.96
N ILE A 189 4.31 5.97 19.20
CA ILE A 189 5.45 5.16 19.62
C ILE A 189 6.43 5.99 20.49
N GLU A 190 6.58 7.29 20.20
CA GLU A 190 7.40 8.24 20.98
C GLU A 190 6.75 8.65 22.30
N ALA A 191 5.42 8.65 22.39
CA ALA A 191 4.71 8.96 23.63
C ALA A 191 4.99 7.85 24.68
N PRO A 192 5.52 8.19 25.87
CA PRO A 192 5.70 7.23 26.94
C PRO A 192 4.33 6.67 27.33
N GLY A 193 4.17 5.35 27.20
CA GLY A 193 3.05 4.60 27.76
C GLY A 193 3.21 4.38 29.25
#